data_AF-A0A956JI23-F1
#
_entry.id   AF-A0A956JI23-F1
#
_cell.length_a   1.000
_cell.length_b   1.000
_cell.length_c   1.000
_cell.angle_alpha   90.00
_cell.angle_beta   90.00
_cell.angle_gamma   90.00
#
_symmetry.space_group_name_H-M   'P 1'
#
loop_
_entity.id
_entity.type
_entity.pdbx_description
1 polymer ?
#
loop_
_entity_poly.entity_id
_entity_poly.type
_entity_poly.pdbx_seq_one_letter_code
_entity_poly.pdbx_strand_id
1 'polypeptide(L)'
;MDATKQGSLAPCLVVQRLTIGSVPPSEGTTKRLVSAPEVEAIRCVYGVGDEPTEVPAGSCFRPVYAISIPVARLGGLDDDDVYEFDGASMLTTLQERAKLRRWAMRLEFDIIQTHESATSAELYVQAPAGVSMMLLGHTGYGMPNPGGGRTLKITTNLAVDPEAVLRLAGAYRLQFRDVDPRVSGFVGVESPIHVIKIGLSEFEFE
;
A
#
# COMPACT_ATOMS: atom_id res chain seq x y z
N MET A 1 -15.68 -36.78 2.02
CA MET A 1 -15.74 -35.82 3.15
C MET A 1 -14.68 -34.80 2.87
N ASP A 2 -15.08 -33.73 2.19
CA ASP A 2 -14.19 -32.71 1.62
C ASP A 2 -13.52 -31.89 2.72
N ALA A 3 -12.18 -31.86 2.65
CA ALA A 3 -11.36 -30.93 3.40
C ALA A 3 -11.72 -29.51 2.95
N THR A 4 -12.35 -28.76 3.84
CA THR A 4 -12.66 -27.35 3.64
C THR A 4 -11.34 -26.62 3.43
N LYS A 5 -11.11 -26.16 2.20
CA LYS A 5 -10.07 -25.18 1.87
C LYS A 5 -10.32 -23.94 2.73
N GLN A 6 -9.65 -23.86 3.88
CA GLN A 6 -9.37 -22.57 4.53
C GLN A 6 -8.45 -21.83 3.57
N GLY A 7 -9.03 -21.12 2.60
CA GLY A 7 -8.30 -20.15 1.82
C GLY A 7 -7.72 -19.16 2.80
N SER A 8 -6.38 -19.16 2.93
CA SER A 8 -5.66 -18.13 3.64
C SER A 8 -6.19 -16.78 3.15
N LEU A 9 -6.91 -16.05 4.00
CA LEU A 9 -7.36 -14.71 3.68
C LEU A 9 -6.12 -13.92 3.28
N ALA A 10 -6.16 -13.27 2.11
CA ALA A 10 -5.06 -12.44 1.67
C ALA A 10 -4.72 -11.42 2.77
N PRO A 11 -3.43 -11.11 2.99
CA PRO A 11 -3.03 -10.14 4.00
C PRO A 11 -3.77 -8.82 3.80
N CYS A 12 -4.41 -8.34 4.87
CA CYS A 12 -5.19 -7.10 4.84
C CYS A 12 -4.69 -6.17 5.95
N LEU A 13 -4.21 -4.99 5.54
CA LEU A 13 -3.92 -3.89 6.44
C LEU A 13 -5.19 -3.07 6.65
N VAL A 14 -5.47 -2.76 7.92
CA VAL A 14 -6.57 -1.86 8.31
C VAL A 14 -5.98 -0.60 8.91
N VAL A 15 -6.28 0.55 8.30
CA VAL A 15 -5.94 1.86 8.85
C VAL A 15 -7.19 2.47 9.46
N GLN A 16 -7.13 2.69 10.78
CA GLN A 16 -8.23 3.20 11.58
C GLN A 16 -8.63 4.62 11.16
N ARG A 17 -9.94 4.88 11.14
CA ARG A 17 -10.50 6.23 10.98
C ARG A 17 -10.07 7.13 12.14
N LEU A 18 -10.08 8.44 11.92
CA LEU A 18 -9.85 9.45 12.94
C LEU A 18 -11.03 9.50 13.92
N THR A 19 -10.73 9.60 15.22
CA THR A 19 -11.72 9.68 16.30
C THR A 19 -12.25 11.09 16.51
N ILE A 20 -11.48 12.12 16.19
CA ILE A 20 -11.93 13.52 16.26
C ILE A 20 -12.77 13.83 15.01
N GLY A 21 -14.02 14.24 15.22
CA GLY A 21 -14.97 14.47 14.13
C GLY A 21 -15.55 13.19 13.53
N SER A 22 -15.34 12.02 14.17
CA SER A 22 -15.88 10.76 13.68
C SER A 22 -17.40 10.77 13.70
N VAL A 23 -18.02 10.44 12.56
CA VAL A 23 -19.46 10.17 12.52
C VAL A 23 -19.65 8.76 13.09
N PRO A 24 -20.51 8.57 14.12
CA PRO A 24 -20.81 7.22 14.60
C PRO A 24 -21.31 6.35 13.44
N PRO A 25 -21.04 5.03 13.45
CA PRO A 25 -21.62 4.12 12.45
C PRO A 25 -23.13 4.40 12.37
N SER A 26 -23.68 4.57 11.16
CA SER A 26 -25.09 4.95 11.06
C SER A 26 -25.94 3.82 11.63
N GLU A 27 -26.72 4.10 12.67
CA GLU A 27 -27.78 3.20 13.13
C GLU A 27 -28.96 3.11 12.13
N GLY A 28 -28.91 3.90 11.05
CA GLY A 28 -29.89 3.91 9.98
C GLY A 28 -29.62 2.88 8.88
N THR A 29 -30.68 2.48 8.18
CA THR A 29 -30.67 1.51 7.07
C THR A 29 -30.11 2.04 5.75
N THR A 30 -29.59 3.27 5.71
CA THR A 30 -29.21 3.95 4.46
C THR A 30 -27.70 3.94 4.27
N LYS A 31 -27.25 3.25 3.23
CA LYS A 31 -25.85 3.19 2.81
C LYS A 31 -25.40 4.53 2.22
N ARG A 32 -24.31 5.08 2.76
CA ARG A 32 -23.61 6.26 2.26
C ARG A 32 -22.41 5.83 1.42
N LEU A 33 -22.28 6.40 0.23
CA LEU A 33 -21.09 6.21 -0.60
C LEU A 33 -20.11 7.36 -0.39
N VAL A 34 -18.83 7.01 -0.21
CA VAL A 34 -17.71 7.98 -0.21
C VAL A 34 -16.82 7.72 -1.43
N SER A 35 -16.03 8.71 -1.82
CA SER A 35 -15.08 8.58 -2.94
C SER A 35 -14.08 7.43 -2.68
N ALA A 36 -13.64 6.78 -3.76
CA ALA A 36 -12.61 5.76 -3.70
C ALA A 36 -11.31 6.30 -3.10
N PRO A 37 -10.49 5.46 -2.43
CA PRO A 37 -9.15 5.85 -1.99
C PRO A 37 -8.34 6.42 -3.15
N GLU A 38 -7.67 7.54 -2.91
CA GLU A 38 -6.78 8.16 -3.88
C GLU A 38 -5.37 7.70 -3.60
N VAL A 39 -4.67 7.21 -4.61
CA VAL A 39 -3.22 7.02 -4.52
C VAL A 39 -2.59 8.16 -5.28
N GLU A 40 -1.70 8.89 -4.63
CA GLU A 40 -0.99 10.04 -5.17
C GLU A 40 0.32 9.62 -5.82
N ALA A 41 1.01 8.65 -5.21
CA ALA A 41 2.29 8.16 -5.72
C ALA A 41 2.56 6.71 -5.30
N ILE A 42 3.23 5.99 -6.18
CA ILE A 42 3.80 4.67 -5.93
C ILE A 42 5.32 4.78 -6.05
N ARG A 43 6.07 4.21 -5.11
CA ARG A 43 7.53 4.27 -5.11
C ARG A 43 8.17 2.92 -4.89
N CYS A 44 9.20 2.64 -5.68
CA CYS A 44 10.19 1.64 -5.35
C CYS A 44 11.28 2.29 -4.50
N VAL A 45 11.37 1.91 -3.23
CA VAL A 45 12.34 2.47 -2.27
C VAL A 45 13.40 1.42 -1.98
N TYR A 46 14.65 1.76 -2.30
CA TYR A 46 15.84 0.96 -2.07
C TYR A 46 16.61 1.53 -0.89
N GLY A 47 17.09 0.65 -0.05
CA GLY A 47 17.81 1.05 1.15
C GLY A 47 18.66 -0.06 1.72
N VAL A 48 19.36 0.29 2.79
CA VAL A 48 20.33 -0.56 3.47
C VAL A 48 19.98 -0.71 4.95
N GLY A 49 20.64 -1.63 5.64
CA GLY A 49 20.57 -1.75 7.10
C GLY A 49 21.39 -0.65 7.79
N ASP A 50 21.23 -0.53 9.10
CA ASP A 50 22.03 0.40 9.92
C ASP A 50 23.53 0.03 9.82
N GLU A 51 23.84 -1.25 10.00
CA GLU A 51 25.21 -1.75 9.96
C GLU A 51 25.58 -2.37 8.60
N PRO A 52 26.88 -2.40 8.23
CA PRO A 52 27.28 -2.77 6.87
C PRO A 52 26.88 -4.17 6.43
N THR A 53 26.92 -5.13 7.34
CA THR A 53 26.64 -6.54 7.06
C THR A 53 25.23 -6.96 7.45
N GLU A 54 24.47 -6.07 8.09
CA GLU A 54 23.13 -6.35 8.58
C GLU A 54 22.13 -6.39 7.42
N VAL A 55 21.34 -7.45 7.34
CA VAL A 55 20.23 -7.54 6.40
C VAL A 55 19.18 -6.51 6.79
N PRO A 56 18.74 -5.62 5.89
CA PRO A 56 17.79 -4.58 6.25
C PRO A 56 16.48 -5.20 6.73
N ALA A 57 15.99 -4.76 7.89
CA ALA A 57 14.78 -5.24 8.52
C ALA A 57 14.02 -4.11 9.22
N GLY A 58 12.70 -4.03 9.05
CA GLY A 58 11.81 -3.15 9.82
C GLY A 58 12.38 -1.74 10.08
N SER A 59 12.72 -1.46 11.34
CA SER A 59 13.21 -0.16 11.82
C SER A 59 14.68 0.16 11.49
N CYS A 60 15.51 -0.83 11.12
CA CYS A 60 16.91 -0.62 10.72
C CYS A 60 17.05 -0.31 9.22
N PHE A 61 15.96 -0.37 8.45
CA PHE A 61 15.96 0.05 7.05
C PHE A 61 16.18 1.56 6.92
N ARG A 62 17.19 1.93 6.13
CA ARG A 62 17.54 3.30 5.78
C ARG A 62 17.34 3.50 4.28
N PRO A 63 16.28 4.22 3.86
CA PRO A 63 16.09 4.57 2.47
C PRO A 63 17.31 5.33 1.93
N VAL A 64 17.81 4.92 0.77
CA VAL A 64 18.95 5.57 0.09
C VAL A 64 18.54 6.11 -1.28
N TYR A 65 17.71 5.35 -2.01
CA TYR A 65 17.32 5.67 -3.37
C TYR A 65 15.85 5.32 -3.58
N ALA A 66 15.12 6.15 -4.32
CA ALA A 66 13.72 5.89 -4.64
C ALA A 66 13.40 6.27 -6.08
N ILE A 67 12.63 5.42 -6.74
CA ILE A 67 11.98 5.69 -8.03
C ILE A 67 10.49 5.87 -7.75
N SER A 68 9.90 6.94 -8.26
CA SER A 68 8.52 7.32 -7.97
C SER A 68 7.74 7.54 -9.26
N ILE A 69 6.54 6.98 -9.35
CA ILE A 69 5.56 7.31 -10.38
C ILE A 69 4.41 8.06 -9.71
N PRO A 70 4.09 9.30 -10.14
CA PRO A 70 2.87 9.97 -9.71
C PRO A 70 1.66 9.27 -10.31
N VAL A 71 0.66 9.00 -9.49
CA VAL A 71 -0.61 8.40 -9.93
C VAL A 71 -1.55 9.55 -10.30
N ALA A 72 -1.51 9.98 -11.56
CA ALA A 72 -2.40 11.03 -12.06
C ALA A 72 -3.81 10.49 -12.32
N ARG A 73 -4.84 11.25 -11.92
CA ARG A 73 -6.27 10.86 -12.02
C ARG A 73 -6.91 11.00 -13.42
N LEU A 74 -6.16 11.33 -14.47
CA LEU A 74 -6.69 11.52 -15.82
C LEU A 74 -5.69 10.99 -16.86
N GLY A 75 -6.00 9.83 -17.46
CA GLY A 75 -5.31 9.28 -18.63
C GLY A 75 -3.85 8.87 -18.41
N GLY A 76 -3.56 8.20 -17.28
CA GLY A 76 -2.19 7.91 -16.87
C GLY A 76 -1.68 6.55 -17.37
N LEU A 77 -0.60 6.63 -18.18
CA LEU A 77 0.46 5.64 -18.40
C LEU A 77 -0.01 4.23 -18.79
N ASP A 78 -0.04 4.02 -20.11
CA ASP A 78 -0.31 2.78 -20.85
C ASP A 78 -1.78 2.29 -20.89
N ASP A 79 -2.12 1.56 -21.95
CA ASP A 79 -3.47 1.07 -22.28
C ASP A 79 -3.95 -0.05 -21.31
N ASP A 80 -3.05 -0.60 -20.49
CA ASP A 80 -3.29 -1.80 -19.67
C ASP A 80 -3.53 -1.53 -18.16
N ASP A 81 -3.42 -0.27 -17.74
CA ASP A 81 -3.55 0.23 -16.36
C ASP A 81 -2.58 -0.44 -15.36
N VAL A 82 -1.33 -0.76 -15.76
CA VAL A 82 -0.29 -1.32 -14.89
C VAL A 82 0.80 -0.28 -14.58
N TYR A 83 1.14 -0.13 -13.29
CA TYR A 83 2.28 0.69 -12.88
C TYR A 83 3.56 -0.13 -12.85
N GLU A 84 4.48 0.20 -13.73
CA GLU A 84 5.65 -0.64 -13.98
C GLU A 84 6.97 -0.05 -13.48
N PHE A 85 7.82 -0.93 -12.98
CA PHE A 85 9.17 -0.61 -12.55
C PHE A 85 10.11 -1.75 -12.90
N ASP A 86 11.33 -1.45 -13.34
CA ASP A 86 12.41 -2.45 -13.34
C ASP A 86 13.02 -2.60 -11.93
N GLY A 87 12.20 -3.13 -11.02
CA GLY A 87 12.52 -3.22 -9.59
C GLY A 87 13.63 -4.22 -9.30
N ALA A 88 13.51 -5.39 -9.91
CA ALA A 88 14.39 -6.53 -9.65
C ALA A 88 15.81 -6.31 -10.22
N SER A 89 15.92 -5.79 -11.45
CA SER A 89 17.24 -5.54 -12.07
C SER A 89 17.94 -4.35 -11.42
N MET A 90 17.19 -3.33 -10.97
CA MET A 90 17.76 -2.24 -10.18
C MET A 90 18.33 -2.73 -8.84
N LEU A 91 17.60 -3.58 -8.11
CA LEU A 91 18.13 -4.17 -6.86
C LEU A 91 19.40 -4.99 -7.13
N THR A 92 19.40 -5.77 -8.21
CA THR A 92 20.57 -6.56 -8.64
C THR A 92 21.78 -5.66 -8.90
N THR A 93 21.58 -4.59 -9.67
CA THR A 93 22.62 -3.60 -9.98
C THR A 93 23.20 -2.96 -8.71
N LEU A 94 22.34 -2.60 -7.75
CA LEU A 94 22.78 -2.04 -6.46
C LEU A 94 23.60 -3.05 -5.65
N GLN A 95 23.16 -4.31 -5.59
CA GLN A 95 23.86 -5.37 -4.87
C GLN A 95 25.21 -5.72 -5.50
N GLU A 96 25.33 -5.65 -6.82
CA GLU A 96 26.58 -5.90 -7.55
C GLU A 96 27.59 -4.75 -7.41
N ARG A 97 27.12 -3.50 -7.42
CA ARG A 97 28.00 -2.33 -7.40
C ARG A 97 28.34 -1.84 -6.00
N ALA A 98 27.40 -1.91 -5.05
CA ALA A 98 27.55 -1.38 -3.69
C ALA A 98 27.63 -2.50 -2.64
N LYS A 99 28.65 -3.37 -2.79
CA LYS A 99 28.85 -4.61 -1.99
C LYS A 99 29.15 -4.42 -0.50
N LEU A 100 29.49 -3.19 -0.09
CA LEU A 100 29.80 -2.89 1.31
C LEU A 100 28.57 -2.91 2.22
N ARG A 101 27.37 -2.83 1.64
CA ARG A 101 26.10 -2.83 2.36
C ARG A 101 25.19 -3.93 1.81
N ARG A 102 24.33 -4.49 2.67
CA ARG A 102 23.19 -5.29 2.22
C ARG A 102 22.05 -4.37 1.80
N TRP A 103 21.49 -4.64 0.62
CA TRP A 103 20.40 -3.84 0.04
C TRP A 103 19.08 -4.59 0.12
N ALA A 104 18.01 -3.82 0.30
CA ALA A 104 16.65 -4.29 0.19
C ALA A 104 15.80 -3.24 -0.54
N MET A 105 14.65 -3.69 -1.03
CA MET A 105 13.65 -2.86 -1.69
C MET A 105 12.29 -3.06 -1.01
N ARG A 106 11.45 -2.02 -1.00
CA ARG A 106 10.02 -2.10 -0.69
C ARG A 106 9.22 -1.19 -1.60
N LEU A 107 7.93 -1.46 -1.72
CA LEU A 107 6.99 -0.50 -2.29
C LEU A 107 6.50 0.45 -1.21
N GLU A 108 6.29 1.71 -1.59
CA GLU A 108 5.56 2.70 -0.80
C GLU A 108 4.42 3.31 -1.61
N PHE A 109 3.26 3.45 -0.97
CA PHE A 109 2.05 4.05 -1.52
C PHE A 109 1.70 5.27 -0.68
N ASP A 110 1.56 6.43 -1.32
CA ASP A 110 0.98 7.60 -0.67
C ASP A 110 -0.51 7.66 -1.00
N ILE A 111 -1.35 7.51 0.02
CA ILE A 111 -2.80 7.44 -0.12
C ILE A 111 -3.41 8.69 0.51
N ILE A 112 -4.18 9.44 -0.26
CA ILE A 112 -4.91 10.61 0.25
C ILE A 112 -6.27 10.15 0.80
N GLN A 113 -6.52 10.55 2.04
CA GLN A 113 -7.85 10.51 2.64
C GLN A 113 -8.38 11.93 2.81
N THR A 114 -9.53 12.18 2.23
CA THR A 114 -10.32 13.40 2.51
C THR A 114 -10.78 13.40 3.96
N HIS A 115 -11.15 14.58 4.49
CA HIS A 115 -11.74 14.68 5.83
C HIS A 115 -12.96 13.76 6.01
N GLU A 116 -13.83 13.70 5.00
CA GLU A 116 -15.01 12.85 5.00
C GLU A 116 -14.66 11.36 5.16
N SER A 117 -13.77 10.83 4.31
CA SER A 117 -13.36 9.42 4.39
C SER A 117 -12.60 9.13 5.68
N ALA A 118 -11.68 10.01 6.08
CA ALA A 118 -10.86 9.85 7.28
C ALA A 118 -11.68 9.78 8.57
N THR A 119 -12.87 10.37 8.64
CA THR A 119 -13.72 10.40 9.84
C THR A 119 -14.86 9.39 9.81
N SER A 120 -15.29 8.94 8.63
CA SER A 120 -16.44 8.05 8.48
C SER A 120 -16.07 6.57 8.38
N ALA A 121 -14.91 6.24 7.79
CA ALA A 121 -14.59 4.87 7.41
C ALA A 121 -13.10 4.52 7.63
N GLU A 122 -12.85 3.25 7.92
CA GLU A 122 -11.51 2.68 7.94
C GLU A 122 -11.04 2.43 6.51
N LEU A 123 -9.72 2.45 6.28
CA LEU A 123 -9.13 2.02 5.02
C LEU A 123 -8.67 0.58 5.13
N TYR A 124 -9.17 -0.25 4.22
CA TYR A 124 -8.76 -1.62 4.02
C TYR A 124 -7.84 -1.68 2.80
N VAL A 125 -6.65 -2.25 2.98
CA VAL A 125 -5.68 -2.50 1.90
C VAL A 125 -5.37 -3.97 1.84
N GLN A 126 -5.77 -4.61 0.74
CA GLN A 126 -5.46 -5.99 0.45
C GLN A 126 -4.27 -6.04 -0.52
N ALA A 127 -3.24 -6.79 -0.13
CA ALA A 127 -2.05 -7.00 -0.95
C ALA A 127 -2.09 -8.35 -1.68
N PRO A 128 -1.23 -8.56 -2.69
CA PRO A 128 -0.98 -9.88 -3.27
C PRO A 128 -0.60 -10.94 -2.20
N ALA A 129 -0.80 -12.21 -2.53
CA ALA A 129 -0.48 -13.31 -1.61
C ALA A 129 1.02 -13.30 -1.25
N GLY A 130 1.32 -13.41 0.04
CA GLY A 130 2.70 -13.38 0.54
C GLY A 130 3.29 -11.98 0.75
N VAL A 131 2.53 -10.91 0.44
CA VAL A 131 2.93 -9.52 0.69
C VAL A 131 2.27 -9.02 1.97
N SER A 132 3.06 -8.57 2.94
CA SER A 132 2.54 -7.89 4.13
C SER A 132 2.66 -6.38 3.98
N MET A 133 1.68 -5.63 4.52
CA MET A 133 1.64 -4.18 4.44
C MET A 133 1.65 -3.56 5.84
N MET A 134 2.29 -2.40 5.99
CA MET A 134 2.28 -1.62 7.22
C MET A 134 2.17 -0.12 6.93
N LEU A 135 1.57 0.63 7.84
CA LEU A 135 1.55 2.08 7.80
C LEU A 135 2.89 2.63 8.32
N LEU A 136 3.55 3.50 7.55
CA LEU A 136 4.73 4.24 7.96
C LEU A 136 4.35 5.52 8.69
N GLY A 137 5.09 5.82 9.77
CA GLY A 137 4.96 7.04 10.56
C GLY A 137 4.77 6.74 12.05
N HIS A 138 5.38 7.56 12.90
CA HIS A 138 5.42 7.35 14.36
C HIS A 138 4.05 7.43 15.03
N THR A 139 3.09 8.13 14.42
CA THR A 139 1.76 8.35 15.00
C THR A 139 0.79 7.23 14.66
N GLY A 140 1.03 6.43 13.62
CA GLY A 140 0.05 5.48 13.09
C GLY A 140 -1.23 6.15 12.52
N TYR A 141 -1.24 7.48 12.37
CA TYR A 141 -2.42 8.24 11.91
C TYR A 141 -2.22 8.95 10.57
N GLY A 142 -1.04 8.86 9.94
CA GLY A 142 -0.70 9.60 8.73
C GLY A 142 -0.26 11.05 9.00
N MET A 143 0.04 11.75 7.91
CA MET A 143 0.39 13.17 7.91
C MET A 143 -0.88 14.00 7.67
N PRO A 144 -1.23 14.97 8.53
CA PRO A 144 -2.42 15.79 8.34
C PRO A 144 -2.26 16.72 7.13
N ASN A 145 -3.34 16.90 6.36
CA ASN A 145 -3.41 17.82 5.24
C ASN A 145 -4.32 19.02 5.57
N PRO A 146 -4.13 20.19 4.92
CA PRO A 146 -5.10 21.27 4.96
C PRO A 146 -6.51 20.76 4.61
N GLY A 147 -7.52 21.26 5.31
CA GLY A 147 -8.91 20.81 5.14
C GLY A 147 -9.32 19.57 5.94
N GLY A 148 -8.47 19.10 6.86
CA GLY A 148 -8.83 18.06 7.84
C GLY A 148 -8.74 16.62 7.33
N GLY A 149 -8.17 16.43 6.14
CA GLY A 149 -7.78 15.12 5.62
C GLY A 149 -6.37 14.70 6.06
N ARG A 150 -5.84 13.64 5.46
CA ARG A 150 -4.49 13.15 5.73
C ARG A 150 -3.90 12.37 4.56
N THR A 151 -2.58 12.31 4.50
CA THR A 151 -1.82 11.41 3.64
C THR A 151 -1.33 10.23 4.47
N LEU A 152 -1.62 9.02 4.00
CA LEU A 152 -1.15 7.76 4.59
C LEU A 152 -0.03 7.21 3.72
N LYS A 153 1.14 6.95 4.31
CA LYS A 153 2.23 6.28 3.63
C LYS A 153 2.24 4.81 4.01
N ILE A 154 1.84 3.92 3.10
CA ILE A 154 1.77 2.48 3.35
C ILE A 154 2.93 1.81 2.63
N THR A 155 3.55 0.80 3.24
CA THR A 155 4.68 0.08 2.66
C THR A 155 4.53 -1.44 2.75
N THR A 156 5.16 -2.15 1.81
CA THR A 156 5.28 -3.61 1.84
C THR A 156 6.36 -4.07 2.82
N ASN A 157 6.44 -5.39 3.05
CA ASN A 157 7.67 -5.99 3.56
C ASN A 157 8.87 -5.69 2.65
N LEU A 158 10.06 -5.80 3.24
CA LEU A 158 11.32 -5.68 2.54
C LEU A 158 11.59 -6.94 1.71
N ALA A 159 12.01 -6.73 0.47
CA ALA A 159 12.55 -7.73 -0.44
C ALA A 159 14.07 -7.58 -0.48
N VAL A 160 14.80 -8.62 -0.10
CA VAL A 160 16.27 -8.61 0.02
C VAL A 160 16.98 -9.26 -1.17
N ASP A 161 16.22 -9.81 -2.11
CA ASP A 161 16.70 -10.45 -3.33
C ASP A 161 15.74 -10.15 -4.49
N PRO A 162 16.20 -10.28 -5.75
CA PRO A 162 15.37 -9.96 -6.93
C PRO A 162 14.09 -10.79 -7.04
N GLU A 163 14.11 -12.06 -6.65
CA GLU A 163 12.91 -12.90 -6.67
C GLU A 163 11.86 -12.42 -5.65
N ALA A 164 12.31 -11.94 -4.48
CA ALA A 164 11.47 -11.34 -3.47
C ALA A 164 10.85 -10.03 -3.96
N VAL A 165 11.57 -9.25 -4.80
CA VAL A 165 11.02 -8.05 -5.42
C VAL A 165 9.86 -8.42 -6.34
N LEU A 166 10.03 -9.41 -7.21
CA LEU A 166 8.96 -9.86 -8.12
C LEU A 166 7.72 -10.36 -7.38
N ARG A 167 7.86 -10.92 -6.18
CA ARG A 167 6.72 -11.31 -5.32
C ARG A 167 5.91 -10.13 -4.78
N LEU A 168 6.43 -8.90 -4.83
CA LEU A 168 5.69 -7.68 -4.48
C LEU A 168 4.78 -7.20 -5.63
N ALA A 169 4.90 -7.76 -6.84
CA ALA A 169 4.07 -7.41 -7.99
C ALA A 169 2.64 -7.94 -7.84
N GLY A 170 1.72 -7.40 -8.64
CA GLY A 170 0.32 -7.83 -8.72
C GLY A 170 -0.68 -6.77 -8.27
N ALA A 171 -1.90 -7.22 -7.99
CA ALA A 171 -3.02 -6.33 -7.71
C ALA A 171 -3.17 -6.01 -6.21
N TYR A 172 -3.12 -4.72 -5.89
CA TYR A 172 -3.45 -4.14 -4.59
C TYR A 172 -4.87 -3.57 -4.64
N ARG A 173 -5.67 -3.85 -3.61
CA ARG A 173 -7.08 -3.41 -3.55
C ARG A 173 -7.27 -2.52 -2.34
N LEU A 174 -7.78 -1.32 -2.57
CA LEU A 174 -8.01 -0.31 -1.54
C LEU A 174 -9.50 -0.01 -1.46
N GLN A 175 -10.05 0.03 -0.25
CA GLN A 175 -11.46 0.38 -0.03
C GLN A 175 -11.65 1.09 1.31
N PHE A 176 -12.49 2.13 1.34
CA PHE A 176 -13.00 2.67 2.60
C PHE A 176 -14.27 1.92 3.01
N ARG A 177 -14.34 1.45 4.26
CA ARG A 177 -15.55 0.84 4.85
C ARG A 177 -15.66 1.14 6.34
N ASP A 178 -16.88 1.23 6.85
CA ASP A 178 -17.14 1.33 8.30
C ASP A 178 -17.28 -0.02 9.02
N VAL A 179 -17.32 -1.11 8.25
CA VAL A 179 -17.38 -2.49 8.74
C VAL A 179 -16.35 -3.34 8.01
N ASP A 180 -15.68 -4.21 8.75
CA ASP A 180 -14.73 -5.19 8.23
C ASP A 180 -15.34 -5.99 7.08
N PRO A 181 -14.72 -6.00 5.88
CA PRO A 181 -15.23 -6.71 4.72
C PRO A 181 -15.33 -8.23 4.93
N ARG A 182 -14.66 -8.77 5.94
CA ARG A 182 -14.69 -10.21 6.31
C ARG A 182 -15.86 -10.56 7.21
N VAL A 183 -16.50 -9.58 7.83
CA VAL A 183 -17.63 -9.80 8.74
C VAL A 183 -18.93 -9.55 7.99
N SER A 184 -19.87 -10.48 8.14
CA SER A 184 -21.23 -10.27 7.66
C SER A 184 -21.95 -9.25 8.55
N GLY A 185 -22.39 -8.14 7.95
CA GLY A 185 -23.12 -7.10 8.65
C GLY A 185 -23.65 -6.03 7.71
N PHE A 186 -24.51 -5.16 8.22
CA PHE A 186 -24.93 -3.97 7.49
C PHE A 186 -23.73 -3.03 7.34
N VAL A 187 -23.52 -2.53 6.12
CA VAL A 187 -22.44 -1.59 5.78
C VAL A 187 -23.06 -0.21 5.61
N GLY A 188 -22.76 0.70 6.54
CA GLY A 188 -23.31 2.05 6.54
C GLY A 188 -22.55 2.99 5.62
N VAL A 189 -21.23 2.82 5.51
CA VAL A 189 -20.35 3.64 4.69
C VAL A 189 -19.40 2.76 3.89
N GLU A 190 -19.37 2.94 2.57
CA GLU A 190 -18.33 2.33 1.74
C GLU A 190 -17.95 3.14 0.51
N SER A 191 -16.76 2.88 -0.01
CA SER A 191 -16.33 3.36 -1.32
C SER A 191 -16.34 2.25 -2.37
N PRO A 192 -16.28 2.58 -3.66
CA PRO A 192 -15.80 1.65 -4.69
C PRO A 192 -14.39 1.13 -4.33
N ILE A 193 -14.07 -0.08 -4.79
CA ILE A 193 -12.73 -0.65 -4.68
C ILE A 193 -11.83 0.02 -5.72
N HIS A 194 -10.74 0.63 -5.28
CA HIS A 194 -9.65 1.07 -6.15
C HIS A 194 -8.66 -0.08 -6.30
N VAL A 195 -8.42 -0.53 -7.52
CA VAL A 195 -7.41 -1.58 -7.82
C VAL A 195 -6.19 -0.95 -8.45
N ILE A 196 -5.01 -1.26 -7.94
CA ILE A 196 -3.72 -0.83 -8.48
C ILE A 196 -2.94 -2.08 -8.85
N LYS A 197 -2.53 -2.19 -10.11
CA LYS A 197 -1.67 -3.28 -10.57
C LYS A 197 -0.24 -2.78 -10.64
N ILE A 198 0.70 -3.56 -10.09
CA ILE A 198 2.12 -3.25 -10.12
C ILE A 198 2.87 -4.32 -10.92
N GLY A 199 3.66 -3.91 -11.90
CA GLY A 199 4.69 -4.71 -12.58
C GLY A 199 6.07 -4.36 -12.01
N LEU A 200 6.93 -5.37 -11.79
CA LEU A 200 8.28 -5.19 -11.21
C LEU A 200 9.41 -5.84 -12.03
N SER A 201 9.09 -6.38 -13.20
CA SER A 201 10.01 -7.10 -14.08
C SER A 201 10.79 -6.17 -15.02
N GLU A 202 10.12 -5.15 -15.55
CA GLU A 202 10.68 -4.23 -16.53
C GLU A 202 9.94 -2.89 -16.48
N PHE A 203 10.45 -1.92 -17.24
CA PHE A 203 9.71 -0.69 -17.55
C PHE A 203 9.15 -0.84 -18.97
N GLU A 204 7.83 -0.81 -19.12
CA GLU A 204 7.18 -0.51 -20.38
C GLU A 204 6.80 0.98 -20.39
N PHE A 205 7.22 1.66 -21.45
CA PHE A 205 6.79 3.01 -21.77
C PHE A 205 6.47 2.99 -23.26
N GLU A 206 5.18 2.86 -23.60
CA GLU A 206 4.70 3.06 -24.98
C GLU A 206 4.63 4.55 -25.38
#